data_AF-A0A924S0Z5-F1
#
_entry.id   AF-A0A924S0Z5-F1
#
_cell.length_a   1.000
_cell.length_b   1.000
_cell.length_c   1.000
_cell.angle_alpha   90.00
_cell.angle_beta   90.00
_cell.angle_gamma   90.00
#
_symmetry.space_group_name_H-M   'P 1'
#
loop_
_entity.id
_entity.type
_entity.pdbx_description
1 polymer ?
#
loop_
_entity_poly.entity_id
_entity_poly.type
_entity_poly.pdbx_seq_one_letter_code
_entity_poly.pdbx_strand_id
1 'polypeptide(L)'
;MQALTHVRALGLPAWCVGAGAVRNLVWDALHAHPAPSALPDIDVAFFDATDLSPARDAALQGRLAAMSPGTPWEVTNQAGVHLWFERRFGHAVAPLGSPDSCPL
;
A
#
# COMPACT_ATOMS: atom_id res chain seq x y z
N MET A 1 -13.71 -5.37 -8.54
CA MET A 1 -12.72 -4.41 -8.02
C MET A 1 -13.32 -3.56 -6.90
N GLN A 2 -13.33 -4.06 -5.65
CA GLN A 2 -13.79 -3.28 -4.48
C GLN A 2 -12.65 -2.50 -3.79
N ALA A 3 -11.40 -2.96 -3.95
CA ALA A 3 -10.26 -2.39 -3.25
C ALA A 3 -10.01 -0.90 -3.56
N LEU A 4 -10.00 -0.52 -4.84
CA LEU A 4 -9.84 0.88 -5.26
C LEU A 4 -10.93 1.80 -4.69
N THR A 5 -12.15 1.30 -4.56
CA THR A 5 -13.27 2.05 -3.97
C THR A 5 -13.05 2.29 -2.48
N HIS A 6 -12.56 1.28 -1.75
CA HIS A 6 -12.27 1.41 -0.32
C HIS A 6 -11.11 2.36 -0.05
N VAL A 7 -10.01 2.25 -0.81
CA VAL A 7 -8.86 3.16 -0.66
C VAL A 7 -9.23 4.58 -1.02
N ARG A 8 -10.03 4.80 -2.08
CA ARG A 8 -10.54 6.14 -2.44
C ARG A 8 -11.37 6.77 -1.31
N ALA A 9 -12.14 5.98 -0.56
CA ALA A 9 -12.94 6.47 0.56
C ALA A 9 -12.11 6.96 1.76
N LEU A 10 -10.80 6.66 1.79
CA LEU A 10 -9.91 7.19 2.82
C LEU A 10 -9.62 8.69 2.66
N GLY A 11 -9.80 9.25 1.46
CA GLY A 11 -9.58 10.68 1.19
C GLY A 11 -8.11 11.09 1.23
N LEU A 12 -7.20 10.16 0.91
CA LEU A 12 -5.76 10.42 0.93
C LEU A 12 -5.33 11.33 -0.24
N PRO A 13 -4.39 12.25 -0.02
CA PRO A 13 -3.99 13.25 -1.02
C PRO A 13 -3.23 12.65 -2.21
N ALA A 14 -2.37 11.66 -1.96
CA ALA A 14 -1.63 10.93 -2.99
C ALA A 14 -1.46 9.48 -2.55
N TRP A 15 -1.99 8.53 -3.33
CA TRP A 15 -1.96 7.11 -3.01
C TRP A 15 -1.95 6.24 -4.27
N CYS A 16 -1.41 5.04 -4.13
CA CYS A 16 -1.48 3.96 -5.10
C CYS A 16 -1.71 2.62 -4.40
N VAL A 17 -2.21 1.65 -5.15
CA VAL A 17 -2.33 0.25 -4.69
C VAL A 17 -1.20 -0.53 -5.36
N GLY A 18 -0.38 -1.21 -4.55
CA GLY A 18 0.91 -1.75 -4.97
C GLY A 18 0.83 -2.98 -5.87
N ALA A 19 1.97 -3.23 -6.53
CA ALA A 19 2.11 -4.11 -7.67
C ALA A 19 1.94 -5.61 -7.37
N GLY A 20 1.91 -6.09 -6.13
CA GLY A 20 1.60 -7.50 -5.84
C GLY A 20 0.22 -7.90 -6.38
N ALA A 21 -0.77 -7.03 -6.18
CA ALA A 21 -2.11 -7.17 -6.73
C ALA A 21 -2.14 -7.09 -8.26
N VAL A 22 -1.46 -6.09 -8.83
CA VAL A 22 -1.43 -5.84 -10.28
C VAL A 22 -0.63 -6.92 -11.02
N ARG A 23 0.54 -7.30 -10.52
CA ARG A 23 1.40 -8.36 -11.05
C ARG A 23 0.69 -9.70 -11.05
N ASN A 24 0.06 -10.09 -9.94
CA ASN A 24 -0.66 -11.36 -9.89
C ASN A 24 -1.87 -11.36 -10.84
N LEU A 25 -2.63 -10.26 -10.92
CA LEU A 25 -3.74 -10.12 -11.88
C LEU A 25 -3.27 -10.20 -13.34
N VAL A 26 -2.16 -9.54 -13.69
CA VAL A 26 -1.55 -9.60 -15.02
C VAL A 26 -1.02 -11.00 -15.31
N TRP A 27 -0.37 -11.64 -14.34
CA TRP A 27 0.17 -12.98 -14.47
C TRP A 27 -0.93 -14.02 -14.67
N ASP A 28 -2.00 -13.96 -13.88
CA ASP A 28 -3.17 -14.84 -13.98
C ASP A 28 -3.86 -14.71 -15.36
N ALA A 29 -3.99 -13.47 -15.86
CA ALA A 29 -4.58 -13.19 -17.18
C ALA A 29 -3.71 -13.72 -18.34
N LEU A 30 -2.38 -13.62 -18.22
CA LEU A 30 -1.44 -14.10 -19.25
C LEU A 30 -1.29 -15.62 -19.28
N HIS A 31 -1.50 -16.30 -18.14
CA HIS A 31 -1.32 -17.75 -18.02
C HIS A 31 -2.64 -18.53 -17.99
N ALA A 32 -3.76 -17.87 -18.31
CA ALA A 32 -5.10 -18.47 -18.39
C ALA A 32 -5.49 -19.28 -17.13
N HIS A 33 -5.10 -18.79 -15.94
CA HIS A 33 -5.59 -19.36 -14.70
C HIS A 33 -7.08 -19.01 -14.53
N PRO A 34 -7.98 -20.00 -14.41
CA PRO A 34 -9.43 -19.75 -14.38
C PRO A 34 -9.92 -19.11 -13.07
N ALA A 35 -9.07 -19.06 -12.03
CA ALA A 35 -9.35 -18.41 -10.77
C ALA A 35 -8.18 -17.46 -10.42
N PRO A 36 -8.45 -16.22 -9.95
CA PRO A 36 -7.41 -15.33 -9.47
C PRO A 36 -6.64 -16.01 -8.33
N SER A 37 -5.32 -15.98 -8.41
CA SER A 37 -4.47 -16.41 -7.30
C SER A 37 -4.77 -15.54 -6.08
N ALA A 38 -4.81 -16.15 -4.88
CA ALA A 38 -5.01 -15.39 -3.65
C ALA A 38 -3.93 -14.30 -3.57
N LEU A 39 -4.35 -13.04 -3.46
CA LEU A 39 -3.41 -11.95 -3.23
C LEU A 39 -2.84 -12.14 -1.81
N PRO A 40 -1.52 -12.32 -1.64
CA PRO A 40 -0.93 -12.49 -0.32
C PRO A 40 -1.16 -11.24 0.55
N ASP A 41 -1.18 -10.07 -0.09
CA ASP A 41 -1.36 -8.74 0.48
C ASP A 41 -1.96 -7.77 -0.58
N ILE A 42 -2.69 -6.76 -0.12
CA ILE A 42 -3.05 -5.56 -0.90
C ILE A 42 -2.31 -4.38 -0.29
N ASP A 43 -1.19 -4.03 -0.93
CA ASP A 43 -0.39 -2.87 -0.57
C ASP A 43 -1.12 -1.57 -0.90
N VAL A 44 -1.18 -0.65 0.04
CA VAL A 44 -1.65 0.72 -0.12
C VAL A 44 -0.51 1.64 0.28
N ALA A 45 0.17 2.18 -0.71
CA ALA A 45 1.19 3.19 -0.50
C ALA A 45 0.54 4.58 -0.62
N PHE A 46 0.81 5.45 0.34
CA PHE A 46 0.38 6.84 0.28
C PHE A 46 1.50 7.77 0.71
N PHE A 47 1.39 9.05 0.38
CA PHE A 47 2.36 10.06 0.78
C PHE A 47 1.67 11.17 1.56
N ASP A 48 2.07 11.34 2.81
CA ASP A 48 1.67 12.46 3.65
C ASP A 48 2.85 12.90 4.52
N ALA A 49 3.49 14.01 4.14
CA ALA A 49 4.62 14.56 4.90
C ALA A 49 4.18 15.30 6.18
N THR A 50 2.88 15.51 6.38
CA THR A 50 2.35 16.25 7.55
C THR A 50 2.19 15.37 8.79
N ASP A 51 2.07 14.06 8.60
CA ASP A 51 1.93 13.07 9.66
C ASP A 51 2.71 11.80 9.32
N LEU A 52 3.90 11.66 9.90
CA LEU A 52 4.79 10.50 9.72
C LEU A 52 4.58 9.42 10.80
N SER A 53 3.50 9.51 11.59
CA SER A 53 3.31 8.59 12.71
C SER A 53 2.90 7.20 12.24
N PRO A 54 3.52 6.11 12.76
CA PRO A 54 3.06 4.75 12.48
C PRO A 54 1.62 4.49 12.92
N ALA A 55 1.12 5.27 13.88
CA ALA A 55 -0.26 5.20 14.34
C ALA A 55 -1.26 5.59 13.23
N ARG A 56 -0.88 6.51 12.34
CA ARG A 56 -1.70 6.93 11.20
C ARG A 56 -1.91 5.78 10.22
N ASP A 57 -0.83 5.10 9.86
CA ASP A 57 -0.83 3.95 8.95
C ASP A 57 -1.72 2.83 9.52
N ALA A 58 -1.52 2.49 10.79
CA ALA A 58 -2.33 1.48 11.49
C ALA A 58 -3.83 1.86 11.56
N ALA A 59 -4.16 3.13 11.78
CA ALA A 59 -5.55 3.59 11.80
C ALA A 59 -6.21 3.49 10.42
N LEU A 60 -5.49 3.81 9.34
CA LEU A 60 -5.97 3.68 7.97
C LEU A 60 -6.17 2.21 7.59
N GLN A 61 -5.23 1.34 7.96
CA GLN A 61 -5.36 -0.11 7.79
C GLN A 61 -6.58 -0.66 8.53
N GLY A 62 -6.81 -0.24 9.78
CA GLY A 62 -7.99 -0.63 10.55
C GLY A 62 -9.30 -0.20 9.88
N ARG A 63 -9.35 1.00 9.29
CA ARG A 63 -10.52 1.45 8.51
C ARG A 63 -10.77 0.58 7.29
N LEU A 64 -9.72 0.25 6.53
CA LEU A 64 -9.84 -0.62 5.36
C LEU A 64 -10.30 -2.04 5.74
N ALA A 65 -9.74 -2.59 6.82
CA ALA A 65 -10.15 -3.88 7.36
C ALA A 65 -11.62 -3.89 7.81
N ALA A 66 -12.11 -2.79 8.39
CA ALA A 66 -13.52 -2.66 8.75
C ALA A 66 -14.45 -2.56 7.52
N MET A 67 -14.01 -1.87 6.47
CA MET A 67 -14.78 -1.74 5.22
C MET A 67 -14.78 -3.01 4.36
N SER A 68 -13.70 -3.78 4.42
CA SER A 68 -13.52 -5.03 3.68
C SER A 68 -12.85 -6.07 4.58
N PRO A 69 -13.63 -6.71 5.47
CA PRO A 69 -13.12 -7.77 6.33
C PRO A 69 -12.59 -8.95 5.52
N GLY A 70 -11.44 -9.50 5.92
CA GLY A 70 -10.80 -10.63 5.24
C GLY A 70 -9.86 -10.26 4.10
N THR A 71 -9.80 -8.99 3.70
CA THR A 71 -8.78 -8.50 2.77
C THR A 71 -7.47 -8.22 3.53
N PRO A 72 -6.32 -8.76 3.09
CA PRO A 72 -5.03 -8.57 3.75
C PRO A 72 -4.42 -7.20 3.38
N TRP A 73 -4.93 -6.12 3.97
CA TRP A 73 -4.45 -4.77 3.72
C TRP A 73 -3.10 -4.51 4.38
N GLU A 74 -2.15 -3.97 3.63
CA GLU A 74 -0.90 -3.42 4.14
C GLU A 74 -0.83 -1.94 3.76
N VAL A 75 -0.86 -1.03 4.75
CA VAL A 75 -0.90 0.41 4.49
C VAL A 75 0.41 1.05 4.94
N THR A 76 1.06 1.83 4.08
CA THR A 76 2.35 2.46 4.39
C THR A 76 2.43 3.90 3.89
N ASN A 77 2.79 4.82 4.79
CA ASN A 77 3.17 6.19 4.42
C ASN A 77 4.61 6.23 3.91
N GLN A 78 4.76 6.46 2.61
CA GLN A 78 6.03 6.54 1.91
C GLN A 78 6.90 7.72 2.40
N ALA A 79 6.30 8.79 2.93
CA ALA A 79 7.05 9.91 3.51
C ALA A 79 7.81 9.48 4.78
N GLY A 80 7.32 8.49 5.53
CA GLY A 80 7.89 8.02 6.80
C GLY A 80 8.87 6.86 6.70
N VAL A 81 9.03 6.25 5.51
CA VAL A 81 9.82 5.01 5.33
C VAL A 81 11.25 5.13 5.83
N HIS A 82 11.92 6.23 5.49
CA HIS A 82 13.31 6.51 5.91
C HIS A 82 13.53 6.46 7.44
N LEU A 83 12.47 6.63 8.25
CA LEU A 83 12.55 6.60 9.71
C LEU A 83 12.67 5.20 10.30
N TRP A 84 12.31 4.15 9.56
CA TRP A 84 12.28 2.77 10.06
C TRP A 84 12.98 1.76 9.15
N PHE A 85 13.20 2.10 7.88
CA PHE A 85 13.75 1.20 6.88
C PHE A 85 15.12 0.63 7.28
N GLU A 86 16.04 1.46 7.76
CA GLU A 86 17.38 1.01 8.17
C GLU A 86 17.33 -0.01 9.31
N ARG A 87 16.49 0.24 10.33
CA ARG A 87 16.32 -0.71 11.43
C ARG A 87 15.78 -2.07 10.96
N ARG A 88 15.04 -2.08 9.86
CA ARG A 88 14.40 -3.29 9.32
C ARG A 88 15.26 -4.04 8.29
N PHE A 89 16.10 -3.34 7.53
CA PHE A 89 16.85 -3.88 6.38
C PHE A 89 18.35 -3.63 6.40
N GLY A 90 18.88 -2.97 7.43
CA GLY A 90 20.32 -2.78 7.67
C GLY A 90 21.01 -1.73 6.80
N HIS A 91 20.27 -0.91 6.05
CA HIS A 91 20.81 0.22 5.30
C HIS A 91 19.82 1.38 5.23
N ALA A 92 20.32 2.61 5.27
CA ALA A 92 19.51 3.81 5.19
C ALA A 92 19.01 4.07 3.76
N VAL A 93 17.83 4.68 3.66
CA VAL A 93 17.26 5.22 2.42
C VAL A 93 16.98 6.71 2.61
N ALA A 94 17.16 7.49 1.56
CA ALA A 94 16.86 8.92 1.60
C ALA A 94 15.34 9.15 1.75
N PRO A 95 14.91 10.23 2.44
CA PRO A 95 13.50 10.60 2.48
C PRO A 95 13.00 10.94 1.08
N LEU A 96 11.77 10.52 0.79
CA LEU A 96 11.08 10.94 -0.43
C LEU A 96 10.62 12.39 -0.31
N GLY A 97 10.94 13.21 -1.32
CA GLY A 97 10.61 14.63 -1.33
C GLY A 97 9.21 14.95 -1.87
N SER A 98 8.60 14.03 -2.62
CA SER A 98 7.28 14.22 -3.23
C SER A 98 6.60 12.88 -3.53
N PRO A 99 5.25 12.86 -3.68
CA PRO A 99 4.53 11.67 -4.10
C PRO A 99 4.97 11.12 -5.47
N ASP A 100 5.41 11.98 -6.39
CA ASP A 100 5.88 11.58 -7.74
C ASP A 100 7.20 10.81 -7.70
N SER A 101 7.90 10.85 -6.56
CA SER A 101 9.17 10.14 -6.35
C SER A 101 8.97 8.72 -5.82
N CYS A 102 7.72 8.28 -5.61
CA CYS A 102 7.41 6.91 -5.20
C CYS A 102 7.76 5.94 -6.33
N PRO A 103 8.73 5.02 -6.16
CA PRO A 103 8.99 4.00 -7.16
C PRO A 103 7.80 3.05 -7.24
N LEU A 104 7.24 2.87 -8.45
CA LEU A 104 6.29 1.80 -8.77
C LEU A 104 7.01 0.45 -8.88
#